data_AF-A0A8T4SAK1-F1
#
_entry.id   AF-A0A8T4SAK1-F1
#
_cell.length_a   1.000
_cell.length_b   1.000
_cell.length_c   1.000
_cell.angle_alpha   90.00
_cell.angle_beta   90.00
_cell.angle_gamma   90.00
#
_symmetry.space_group_name_H-M   'P 1'
#
loop_
_entity.id
_entity.type
_entity.pdbx_description
1 polymer ?
#
loop_
_entity_poly.entity_id
_entity_poly.type
_entity_poly.pdbx_seq_one_letter_code
_entity_poly.pdbx_strand_id
1 'polypeptide(L)'
;MQSNKKNNFLERAEQFIKENPRMFSALEEYDRTRKLPKLTYRERINVTIDQDILKKFKEYCIKNNYNMSRLIEKYIKEELNIK
;
A
#
# COMPACT_ATOMS: atom_id res chain seq x y z
N MET A 1 -21.63 22.09 33.62
CA MET A 1 -20.72 22.28 32.46
C MET A 1 -19.81 21.06 32.31
N GLN A 2 -20.26 19.95 31.72
CA GLN A 2 -19.38 18.84 31.33
C GLN A 2 -19.99 18.05 30.16
N SER A 3 -19.92 18.57 28.94
CA SER A 3 -20.29 17.78 27.74
C SER A 3 -19.68 18.33 26.45
N ASN A 4 -18.37 18.64 26.45
CA ASN A 4 -17.69 19.09 25.23
C ASN A 4 -16.41 18.30 24.89
N LYS A 5 -16.09 17.24 25.65
CA LYS A 5 -14.93 16.36 25.40
C LYS A 5 -15.26 15.06 24.66
N LYS A 6 -16.52 14.60 24.67
CA LYS A 6 -16.91 13.30 24.05
C LYS A 6 -16.93 13.34 22.51
N ASN A 7 -17.28 14.47 21.89
CA ASN A 7 -17.42 14.55 20.43
C ASN A 7 -16.08 14.43 19.70
N ASN A 8 -15.02 15.07 20.22
CA ASN A 8 -13.70 15.05 19.59
C ASN A 8 -13.05 13.65 19.58
N PHE A 9 -13.38 12.79 20.55
CA PHE A 9 -12.89 11.40 20.54
C PHE A 9 -13.58 10.55 19.48
N LEU A 10 -14.91 10.62 19.39
CA LEU A 10 -15.68 9.84 18.41
C LEU A 10 -15.36 10.28 16.98
N GLU A 11 -15.28 11.58 16.73
CA GLU A 11 -14.90 12.13 15.42
C GLU A 11 -13.50 11.66 15.00
N ARG A 12 -12.53 11.69 15.92
CA ARG A 12 -11.18 11.17 15.66
C ARG A 12 -11.17 9.67 15.42
N ALA A 13 -11.96 8.90 16.16
CA ALA A 13 -12.05 7.45 15.99
C ALA A 13 -12.66 7.11 14.62
N GLU A 14 -13.75 7.76 14.22
CA GLU A 14 -14.35 7.60 12.90
C GLU A 14 -13.38 7.98 11.77
N GLN A 15 -12.65 9.08 11.96
CA GLN A 15 -11.63 9.51 11.00
C GLN A 15 -10.50 8.49 10.90
N PHE A 16 -10.01 7.96 12.02
CA PHE A 16 -8.96 6.96 12.04
C PHE A 16 -9.37 5.64 11.36
N ILE A 17 -10.63 5.22 11.54
CA ILE A 17 -11.20 4.06 10.85
C ILE A 17 -11.23 4.28 9.34
N LYS A 18 -11.68 5.46 8.89
CA LYS A 18 -11.70 5.82 7.46
C LYS A 18 -10.30 5.89 6.84
N GLU A 19 -9.31 6.36 7.59
CA GLU A 19 -7.92 6.48 7.12
C GLU A 19 -7.21 5.13 7.06
N ASN A 20 -7.65 4.12 7.84
CA ASN A 20 -6.95 2.84 7.98
C ASN A 20 -7.84 1.60 7.75
N PRO A 21 -8.66 1.54 6.69
CA PRO A 21 -9.63 0.45 6.49
C PRO A 21 -8.95 -0.93 6.44
N ARG A 22 -7.77 -1.01 5.84
CA ARG A 22 -6.98 -2.25 5.72
C ARG A 22 -6.54 -2.80 7.08
N MET A 23 -6.25 -1.94 8.06
CA MET A 23 -5.85 -2.34 9.41
C MET A 23 -7.04 -2.98 10.14
N PHE A 24 -8.22 -2.37 10.06
CA PHE A 24 -9.42 -2.90 10.70
C PHE A 24 -9.89 -4.21 10.06
N SER A 25 -9.85 -4.33 8.73
CA SER A 25 -10.14 -5.60 8.05
C SER A 25 -9.18 -6.72 8.48
N ALA A 26 -7.91 -6.42 8.72
CA ALA A 26 -6.94 -7.39 9.23
C ALA A 26 -7.23 -7.82 10.67
N LEU A 27 -7.75 -6.92 11.51
CA LEU A 27 -8.17 -7.24 12.88
C LEU A 27 -9.42 -8.13 12.89
N GLU A 28 -10.42 -7.84 12.04
CA GLU A 28 -11.59 -8.72 11.87
C GLU A 28 -11.20 -10.13 11.40
N GLU A 29 -10.24 -10.21 10.48
CA GLU A 29 -9.74 -11.51 10.01
C GLU A 29 -8.97 -12.27 11.10
N TYR A 30 -8.25 -11.55 11.98
CA TYR A 30 -7.64 -12.14 13.17
C TYR A 30 -8.69 -12.69 14.13
N ASP A 31 -9.75 -11.96 14.44
CA ASP A 31 -10.81 -12.45 15.34
C ASP A 31 -11.45 -13.74 14.83
N ARG A 32 -11.62 -13.85 13.50
CA ARG A 32 -12.16 -15.06 12.86
C ARG A 32 -11.17 -16.24 12.86
N THR A 33 -9.90 -15.97 12.56
CA THR A 33 -8.92 -17.03 12.22
C THR A 33 -7.87 -17.28 13.30
N ARG A 34 -7.78 -16.39 14.29
CA ARG A 34 -6.70 -16.24 15.27
C ARG A 34 -5.30 -16.11 14.66
N LYS A 35 -5.21 -15.71 13.39
CA LYS A 35 -3.95 -15.50 12.66
C LYS A 35 -3.93 -14.08 12.10
N LEU A 36 -2.90 -13.31 12.46
CA LEU A 36 -2.76 -11.95 11.95
C LEU A 36 -2.34 -12.04 10.48
N PRO A 37 -3.16 -11.55 9.52
CA PRO A 37 -2.72 -11.48 8.14
C PRO A 37 -1.56 -10.50 8.05
N LYS A 38 -0.55 -10.81 7.23
CA LYS A 38 0.58 -9.89 7.07
C LYS A 38 0.06 -8.64 6.34
N LEU A 39 0.04 -7.51 7.05
CA LEU A 39 -0.43 -6.21 6.53
C LEU A 39 0.41 -5.68 5.36
N THR A 40 1.64 -6.19 5.20
CA THR A 40 2.61 -5.77 4.18
C THR A 40 2.87 -6.89 3.17
N TYR A 41 1.88 -7.19 2.33
CA TYR A 41 2.12 -8.02 1.14
C TYR A 41 2.45 -7.16 -0.07
N ARG A 42 3.51 -7.56 -0.76
CA ARG A 42 3.71 -7.17 -2.16
C ARG A 42 2.75 -7.99 -3.00
N GLU A 43 1.83 -7.32 -3.67
CA GLU A 43 0.91 -7.97 -4.60
C GLU A 43 1.55 -8.10 -5.97
N ARG A 44 1.27 -9.20 -6.68
CA ARG A 44 1.67 -9.39 -8.06
C ARG A 44 0.61 -8.79 -8.96
N ILE A 45 1.03 -7.92 -9.87
CA ILE A 45 0.17 -7.33 -10.89
C ILE A 45 0.56 -7.88 -12.25
N ASN A 46 -0.43 -8.07 -13.12
CA ASN A 46 -0.20 -8.36 -14.54
C ASN A 46 -0.41 -7.06 -15.30
N VAL A 47 0.61 -6.63 -16.06
CA VAL A 47 0.56 -5.41 -16.88
C VAL A 47 0.98 -5.75 -18.30
N THR A 48 0.34 -5.10 -19.27
CA THR A 48 0.73 -5.18 -20.67
C THR A 48 1.66 -4.01 -20.98
N ILE A 49 2.84 -4.30 -21.52
CA ILE A 49 3.86 -3.33 -21.92
C ILE A 49 4.30 -3.68 -23.33
N ASP A 50 4.55 -2.67 -24.14
CA ASP A 50 5.13 -2.83 -25.47
C ASP A 50 6.44 -3.64 -25.42
N GLN A 51 6.64 -4.52 -26.41
CA GLN A 51 7.75 -5.46 -26.43
C GLN A 51 9.12 -4.76 -26.54
N ASP A 52 9.23 -3.72 -27.36
CA ASP A 52 10.49 -3.01 -27.56
C ASP A 52 10.85 -2.19 -26.33
N ILE A 53 9.86 -1.59 -25.68
CA ILE A 53 10.03 -0.90 -24.40
C ILE A 53 10.49 -1.88 -23.32
N LEU A 54 9.85 -3.05 -23.21
CA LEU A 54 10.21 -4.06 -22.23
C LEU A 54 11.66 -4.54 -22.43
N LYS A 55 12.07 -4.75 -23.68
CA LYS A 55 13.46 -5.16 -23.99
C LYS A 55 14.47 -4.11 -23.51
N LYS A 56 14.28 -2.85 -23.89
CA LYS A 56 15.14 -1.73 -23.47
C LYS A 56 15.16 -1.58 -21.94
N PHE A 57 14.00 -1.72 -21.30
CA PHE A 57 13.89 -1.64 -19.85
C PHE A 57 14.67 -2.76 -19.13
N LYS A 58 14.60 -4.00 -19.65
CA LYS A 58 15.37 -5.13 -19.11
C LYS A 58 16.87 -4.89 -19.24
N GLU A 59 17.33 -4.48 -20.42
CA GLU A 59 18.74 -4.17 -20.68
C GLU A 59 19.23 -3.04 -19.74
N TYR A 60 18.44 -2.00 -19.57
CA TYR A 60 18.72 -0.91 -18.64
C TYR A 60 18.86 -1.40 -17.19
N CYS A 61 17.95 -2.26 -16.73
CA CYS A 61 18.01 -2.81 -15.37
C CYS A 61 19.24 -3.69 -15.16
N ILE A 62 19.60 -4.53 -16.14
CA ILE A 62 20.79 -5.38 -16.08
C ILE A 62 22.06 -4.52 -16.01
N LYS A 63 22.19 -3.54 -16.91
CA LYS A 63 23.37 -2.66 -16.99
C LYS A 63 23.63 -1.89 -15.69
N ASN A 64 22.57 -1.49 -14.99
CA ASN A 64 22.66 -0.70 -13.76
C ASN A 64 22.44 -1.53 -12.48
N ASN A 65 22.36 -2.86 -12.60
CA ASN A 65 22.09 -3.77 -11.47
C ASN A 65 20.82 -3.42 -10.65
N TYR A 66 19.74 -3.04 -11.34
CA TYR A 66 18.46 -2.70 -10.73
C TYR A 66 17.49 -3.88 -10.69
N ASN A 67 16.72 -3.97 -9.61
CA ASN A 67 15.56 -4.84 -9.54
C ASN A 67 14.36 -4.16 -10.23
N MET A 68 13.83 -4.79 -11.29
CA MET A 68 12.74 -4.24 -12.10
C MET A 68 11.52 -3.83 -11.27
N SER A 69 11.05 -4.70 -10.37
CA SER A 69 9.88 -4.43 -9.53
C SER A 69 10.12 -3.25 -8.59
N ARG A 70 11.31 -3.14 -7.99
CA ARG A 70 11.65 -1.99 -7.13
C ARG A 70 11.73 -0.68 -7.92
N LEU A 71 12.25 -0.74 -9.14
CA LEU A 71 12.37 0.44 -10.00
C LEU A 71 10.99 0.93 -10.46
N ILE A 72 10.11 0.01 -10.86
CA ILE A 72 8.71 0.32 -11.19
C ILE A 72 7.99 0.90 -9.96
N GLU A 73 8.15 0.26 -8.79
CA GLU A 73 7.56 0.74 -7.53
C GLU A 73 8.05 2.16 -7.19
N LYS A 74 9.33 2.46 -7.41
CA LYS A 74 9.89 3.80 -7.23
C LYS A 74 9.21 4.83 -8.13
N TYR A 75 9.11 4.55 -9.43
CA TYR A 75 8.46 5.49 -10.37
C TYR A 75 6.97 5.66 -10.07
N ILE A 76 6.27 4.60 -9.68
CA ILE A 76 4.86 4.70 -9.25
C ILE A 76 4.74 5.60 -8.01
N LYS A 77 5.64 5.49 -7.03
CA LYS A 77 5.66 6.35 -5.84
C LYS A 77 5.91 7.81 -6.20
N GLU A 78 6.83 8.08 -7.12
CA GLU A 78 7.12 9.43 -7.61
C GLU A 78 5.91 10.03 -8.32
N GLU A 79 5.25 9.27 -9.22
CA GLU A 79 4.05 9.71 -9.95
C GLU A 79 2.86 9.99 -9.01
N LEU A 80 2.67 9.13 -8.01
CA LEU A 80 1.56 9.26 -7.05
C LEU A 80 1.88 10.15 -5.85
N ASN A 81 3.08 10.73 -5.77
CA ASN A 81 3.58 11.51 -4.62
C ASN A 81 3.48 10.76 -3.27
N ILE A 82 3.72 9.45 -3.28
CA ILE A 82 3.72 8.59 -2.09
C ILE A 82 5.14 8.54 -1.52
N LYS A 83 5.33 9.03 -0.28
CA LYS A 83 6.61 8.99 0.45
C LYS A 83 6.91 7.62 1.05
#